data_AF-A0A090Y8S1-F1
#
_entry.id   AF-A0A090Y8S1-F1
#
_cell.length_a   1.000
_cell.length_b   1.000
_cell.length_c   1.000
_cell.angle_alpha   90.00
_cell.angle_beta   90.00
_cell.angle_gamma   90.00
#
_symmetry.space_group_name_H-M   'P 1'
#
loop_
_entity.id
_entity.type
_entity.pdbx_description
1 polymer ?
#
loop_
_entity_poly.entity_id
_entity_poly.type
_entity_poly.pdbx_seq_one_letter_code
_entity_poly.pdbx_strand_id
1 'polypeptide(L)'
;MKRMTMVLLLGLVCAAIAGCGNTSTPGSKPSEPQTQDQTVNSPAQNTAEQPENQNADASGDQVDLSVYYSRDLAAEFSEDDSKLTWTAGGVTVTAKKKKGEFGTPVLASMAVKTKGRSYPVKFDAEPKEISSLALSADDRYLAINLFYSNIGNKLIAVNLESGKQIDINAEIGSLQKEYGETVVETVHAYNWAPGGHTLALSFGDTSSAIPALYDPEENSLHKVGGDKNYITTAYALWHKDGNIVDYISEQPSDEYHLYRCDVEKNTTTDITALSAEDLSVFVPYSPSRLQ
;
A
#
# COMPACT_ATOMS: atom_id res chain seq x y z
N MET A 1 -51.29 35.09 -11.70
CA MET A 1 -51.56 34.41 -10.41
C MET A 1 -50.23 34.04 -9.77
N LYS A 2 -50.20 34.06 -8.43
CA LYS A 2 -49.06 34.39 -7.55
C LYS A 2 -47.89 33.39 -7.56
N ARG A 3 -46.68 33.95 -7.38
CA ARG A 3 -45.44 33.28 -6.93
C ARG A 3 -45.57 32.92 -5.44
N MET A 4 -44.98 31.81 -4.99
CA MET A 4 -44.80 31.53 -3.57
C MET A 4 -43.39 31.00 -3.32
N THR A 5 -42.57 31.90 -2.77
CA THR A 5 -41.25 31.66 -2.20
C THR A 5 -41.44 31.04 -0.81
N MET A 6 -40.75 29.95 -0.50
CA MET A 6 -40.72 29.39 0.87
C MET A 6 -39.33 29.63 1.45
N VAL A 7 -39.28 30.55 2.41
CA VAL A 7 -38.15 30.83 3.29
C VAL A 7 -38.36 29.98 4.54
N LEU A 8 -37.33 29.27 5.00
CA LEU A 8 -37.30 28.67 6.34
C LEU A 8 -36.20 29.34 7.16
N LEU A 9 -36.61 30.20 8.09
CA LEU A 9 -35.82 30.62 9.24
C LEU A 9 -35.92 29.52 10.31
N LEU A 10 -34.80 29.15 10.93
CA LEU A 10 -34.82 28.57 12.28
C LEU A 10 -33.86 29.35 13.17
N GLY A 11 -34.42 29.90 14.24
CA GLY A 11 -33.77 30.81 15.18
C GLY A 11 -33.14 30.12 16.37
N LEU A 12 -32.18 30.86 16.92
CA LEU A 12 -31.47 30.74 18.19
C LEU A 12 -32.32 30.31 19.40
N VAL A 13 -31.73 29.51 20.28
CA VAL A 13 -31.97 29.58 21.73
C VAL A 13 -30.63 29.53 22.46
N CYS A 14 -30.27 30.65 23.10
CA CYS A 14 -29.24 30.73 24.12
C CYS A 14 -29.88 30.59 25.50
N ALA A 15 -29.22 29.90 26.42
CA ALA A 15 -29.30 30.18 27.85
C ALA A 15 -27.97 29.85 28.52
N ALA A 16 -27.43 30.85 29.23
CA ALA A 16 -26.22 30.81 30.02
C ALA A 16 -26.57 30.80 31.52
N ILE A 17 -25.77 30.12 32.34
CA ILE A 17 -25.62 30.35 33.79
C ILE A 17 -24.19 29.90 34.13
N ALA A 18 -23.21 30.80 34.26
CA ALA A 18 -22.79 31.57 35.45
C ALA A 18 -22.15 30.73 36.58
N GLY A 19 -20.91 31.08 36.93
CA GLY A 19 -20.16 30.56 38.08
C GLY A 19 -18.80 31.24 38.21
N CYS A 20 -18.79 32.42 38.86
CA CYS A 20 -17.64 33.29 39.11
C CYS A 20 -16.68 32.76 40.20
N GLY A 21 -15.42 33.22 40.17
CA GLY A 21 -14.54 33.22 41.34
C GLY A 21 -13.08 33.63 41.07
N ASN A 22 -12.81 34.91 40.82
CA ASN A 22 -11.47 35.52 40.71
C ASN A 22 -10.73 35.61 42.07
N THR A 23 -9.39 35.66 42.07
CA THR A 23 -8.62 36.90 42.39
C THR A 23 -7.08 36.73 42.38
N SER A 24 -6.42 37.59 41.61
CA SER A 24 -5.22 38.40 41.94
C SER A 24 -3.83 37.77 42.16
N THR A 25 -2.93 37.96 41.19
CA THR A 25 -1.47 38.25 41.33
C THR A 25 -1.29 39.70 41.87
N PRO A 26 -0.18 40.19 42.50
CA PRO A 26 1.23 39.81 42.28
C PRO A 26 2.25 39.95 43.45
N GLY A 27 3.46 39.39 43.26
CA GLY A 27 4.72 40.06 43.68
C GLY A 27 5.72 39.28 44.57
N SER A 28 6.97 39.23 44.07
CA SER A 28 8.26 39.22 44.79
C SER A 28 9.02 37.88 44.99
N LYS A 29 10.24 37.82 44.41
CA LYS A 29 11.39 36.91 44.68
C LYS A 29 11.91 37.07 46.14
N PRO A 30 12.90 36.30 46.71
CA PRO A 30 13.92 35.42 46.09
C PRO A 30 14.37 34.12 46.87
N SER A 31 15.25 33.34 46.21
CA SER A 31 16.42 32.55 46.69
C SER A 31 16.35 31.45 47.79
N GLU A 32 16.84 30.25 47.40
CA GLU A 32 17.81 29.31 48.04
C GLU A 32 17.68 28.86 49.53
N PRO A 33 18.06 27.61 49.88
CA PRO A 33 19.48 27.31 50.15
C PRO A 33 20.03 25.89 49.83
N GLN A 34 21.29 25.91 49.37
CA GLN A 34 22.51 25.17 49.77
C GLN A 34 22.54 23.67 50.16
N THR A 35 23.45 23.02 49.42
CA THR A 35 24.40 21.91 49.64
C THR A 35 24.83 21.55 51.07
N GLN A 36 25.04 20.24 51.31
CA GLN A 36 26.12 19.69 52.15
C GLN A 36 26.69 18.38 51.56
N ASP A 37 28.02 18.33 51.48
CA ASP A 37 28.88 17.15 51.24
C ASP A 37 29.19 16.44 52.57
N GLN A 38 29.36 15.10 52.56
CA GLN A 38 30.55 14.36 53.05
C GLN A 38 30.36 12.82 53.04
N THR A 39 31.05 12.16 52.10
CA THR A 39 31.97 11.00 52.19
C THR A 39 31.80 9.88 53.25
N VAL A 40 31.84 8.60 52.81
CA VAL A 40 32.95 7.59 53.01
C VAL A 40 32.45 6.11 52.94
N ASN A 41 33.15 5.31 52.10
CA ASN A 41 33.42 3.84 52.08
C ASN A 41 32.53 2.79 51.34
N SER A 42 33.23 2.13 50.39
CA SER A 42 33.00 0.96 49.50
C SER A 42 32.80 -0.41 50.23
N PRO A 43 32.74 -1.61 49.56
CA PRO A 43 32.84 -1.94 48.11
C PRO A 43 31.87 -3.03 47.56
N ALA A 44 31.86 -3.16 46.22
CA ALA A 44 31.95 -4.42 45.43
C ALA A 44 31.00 -4.50 44.21
N GLN A 45 31.61 -4.65 43.01
CA GLN A 45 31.31 -5.64 41.94
C GLN A 45 29.84 -5.82 41.49
N ASN A 46 29.44 -5.76 40.22
CA ASN A 46 30.01 -6.22 38.95
C ASN A 46 29.20 -5.56 37.80
N THR A 47 29.88 -5.05 36.77
CA THR A 47 29.90 -5.59 35.39
C THR A 47 28.68 -5.25 34.54
N ALA A 48 28.96 -4.43 33.53
CA ALA A 48 28.09 -4.11 32.41
C ALA A 48 27.74 -5.35 31.58
N GLU A 49 26.47 -5.48 31.20
CA GLU A 49 26.06 -6.29 30.05
C GLU A 49 25.41 -5.37 29.02
N GLN A 50 26.24 -5.00 28.05
CA GLN A 50 25.84 -4.57 26.72
C GLN A 50 25.29 -5.79 25.97
N PRO A 51 24.31 -5.64 25.05
CA PRO A 51 23.61 -6.76 24.44
C PRO A 51 24.55 -7.65 23.64
N GLU A 52 24.41 -8.96 23.80
CA GLU A 52 25.01 -9.95 22.90
C GLU A 52 24.48 -9.70 21.48
N ASN A 53 25.37 -9.14 20.69
CA ASN A 53 25.35 -9.13 19.25
C ASN A 53 25.50 -10.59 18.77
N GLN A 54 24.38 -11.28 18.55
CA GLN A 54 24.39 -12.56 17.85
C GLN A 54 24.59 -12.27 16.38
N ASN A 55 25.86 -12.28 15.99
CA ASN A 55 26.30 -12.37 14.61
C ASN A 55 25.63 -13.57 13.95
N ALA A 56 24.95 -13.25 12.85
CA ALA A 56 24.59 -14.10 11.73
C ALA A 56 25.42 -15.39 11.61
N ASP A 57 24.75 -16.52 11.81
CA ASP A 57 25.14 -17.74 11.13
C ASP A 57 24.53 -17.69 9.73
N ALA A 58 25.38 -17.33 8.78
CA ALA A 58 25.11 -17.40 7.36
C ALA A 58 25.12 -18.88 6.92
N SER A 59 24.02 -19.58 7.21
CA SER A 59 23.61 -20.77 6.47
C SER A 59 22.25 -20.47 5.85
N GLY A 60 22.28 -19.83 4.68
CA GLY A 60 21.07 -19.47 3.94
C GLY A 60 20.31 -20.73 3.56
N ASP A 61 19.27 -21.05 4.33
CA ASP A 61 18.18 -21.88 3.83
C ASP A 61 17.59 -21.12 2.64
N GLN A 62 17.92 -21.62 1.45
CA GLN A 62 17.40 -21.07 0.20
C GLN A 62 15.87 -21.03 0.32
N VAL A 63 15.28 -19.84 0.10
CA VAL A 63 13.83 -19.67 0.12
C VAL A 63 13.21 -20.68 -0.84
N ASP A 64 12.30 -21.53 -0.35
CA ASP A 64 11.61 -22.50 -1.18
C ASP A 64 10.62 -21.79 -2.12
N LEU A 65 11.07 -21.50 -3.34
CA LEU A 65 10.26 -20.82 -4.35
C LEU A 65 9.09 -21.66 -4.86
N SER A 66 9.06 -22.97 -4.56
CA SER A 66 8.02 -23.88 -5.04
C SER A 66 6.67 -23.66 -4.33
N VAL A 67 6.67 -22.97 -3.18
CA VAL A 67 5.45 -22.66 -2.43
C VAL A 67 4.63 -21.53 -3.06
N TYR A 68 5.27 -20.66 -3.85
CA TYR A 68 4.63 -19.47 -4.37
C TYR A 68 3.72 -19.77 -5.55
N TYR A 69 2.56 -19.11 -5.53
CA TYR A 69 1.66 -19.05 -6.65
C TYR A 69 2.24 -18.13 -7.71
N SER A 70 2.40 -18.67 -8.92
CA SER A 70 2.51 -17.87 -10.13
C SER A 70 1.40 -18.35 -11.05
N ARG A 71 0.70 -17.40 -11.65
CA ARG A 71 -0.33 -17.72 -12.61
C ARG A 71 0.36 -18.08 -13.93
N ASP A 72 0.19 -19.33 -14.37
CA ASP A 72 0.62 -19.76 -15.70
C ASP A 72 -0.29 -19.17 -16.78
N LEU A 73 -0.07 -17.88 -17.07
CA LEU A 73 -0.80 -17.12 -18.05
C LEU A 73 0.19 -16.44 -18.99
N ALA A 74 0.34 -17.02 -20.18
CA ALA A 74 1.12 -16.39 -21.24
C ALA A 74 0.50 -15.03 -21.60
N ALA A 75 1.31 -13.98 -21.46
CA ALA A 75 0.97 -12.63 -21.85
C ALA A 75 1.76 -12.25 -23.10
N GLU A 76 1.08 -11.70 -24.08
CA GLU A 76 1.69 -11.10 -25.26
C GLU A 76 1.74 -9.59 -25.08
N PHE A 77 2.91 -8.99 -25.34
CA PHE A 77 3.14 -7.57 -25.26
C PHE A 77 3.65 -7.01 -26.58
N SER A 78 3.10 -5.87 -27.01
CA SER A 78 3.54 -5.14 -28.19
C SER A 78 3.43 -3.64 -27.95
N GLU A 79 4.49 -2.93 -28.29
CA GLU A 79 4.59 -1.49 -28.09
C GLU A 79 5.28 -0.81 -29.27
N ASP A 80 4.74 0.35 -29.64
CA ASP A 80 5.34 1.31 -30.57
C ASP A 80 5.21 2.75 -30.02
N ASP A 81 5.66 3.74 -30.78
CA ASP A 81 5.63 5.16 -30.39
C ASP A 81 4.22 5.71 -30.13
N SER A 82 3.20 5.08 -30.71
CA SER A 82 1.81 5.54 -30.71
C SER A 82 0.87 4.68 -29.87
N LYS A 83 1.25 3.45 -29.54
CA LYS A 83 0.35 2.47 -28.94
C LYS A 83 1.10 1.39 -28.15
N LEU A 84 0.43 0.91 -27.12
CA LEU A 84 0.79 -0.28 -26.36
C LEU A 84 -0.40 -1.25 -26.37
N THR A 85 -0.11 -2.54 -26.54
CA THR A 85 -1.08 -3.63 -26.44
C THR A 85 -0.54 -4.71 -25.53
N TRP A 86 -1.39 -5.19 -24.63
CA TRP A 86 -1.13 -6.36 -23.80
C TRP A 86 -2.31 -7.31 -23.93
N THR A 87 -2.06 -8.61 -24.09
CA THR A 87 -3.11 -9.63 -24.23
C THR A 87 -2.78 -10.84 -23.36
N ALA A 88 -3.71 -11.23 -22.49
CA ALA A 88 -3.61 -12.45 -21.70
C ALA A 88 -5.02 -12.92 -21.30
N GLY A 89 -5.25 -14.24 -21.24
CA GLY A 89 -6.52 -14.80 -20.72
C GLY A 89 -7.78 -14.35 -21.46
N GLY A 90 -7.68 -14.07 -22.76
CA GLY A 90 -8.80 -13.51 -23.55
C GLY A 90 -9.15 -12.05 -23.23
N VAL A 91 -8.33 -11.37 -22.42
CA VAL A 91 -8.38 -9.94 -22.13
C VAL A 91 -7.33 -9.23 -22.97
N THR A 92 -7.66 -8.05 -23.49
CA THR A 92 -6.72 -7.18 -24.21
C THR A 92 -6.77 -5.78 -23.65
N VAL A 93 -5.64 -5.26 -23.23
CA VAL A 93 -5.45 -3.85 -22.88
C VAL A 93 -4.84 -3.16 -24.07
N THR A 94 -5.43 -2.04 -24.48
CA THR A 94 -4.85 -1.14 -25.49
C THR A 94 -4.73 0.25 -24.90
N ALA A 95 -3.53 0.81 -24.92
CA ALA A 95 -3.28 2.20 -24.58
C ALA A 95 -2.73 2.95 -25.78
N LYS A 96 -3.26 4.14 -26.07
CA LYS A 96 -2.70 5.05 -27.08
C LYS A 96 -1.79 6.05 -26.40
N LYS A 97 -0.64 6.30 -27.01
CA LYS A 97 0.34 7.28 -26.55
C LYS A 97 0.22 8.58 -27.33
N LYS A 98 0.67 9.65 -26.70
CA LYS A 98 0.91 10.94 -27.35
C LYS A 98 2.11 11.63 -26.70
N LYS A 99 2.56 12.72 -27.33
CA LYS A 99 3.50 13.64 -26.69
C LYS A 99 2.74 14.49 -25.66
N GLY A 100 3.13 14.37 -24.40
CA GLY A 100 2.71 15.24 -23.30
C GLY A 100 3.58 16.50 -23.23
N GLU A 101 3.58 17.13 -22.05
CA GLU A 101 4.40 18.31 -21.80
C GLU A 101 5.88 18.02 -22.02
N PHE A 102 6.59 19.01 -22.59
CA PHE A 102 8.01 18.93 -22.93
C PHE A 102 8.38 17.76 -23.87
N GLY A 103 7.41 17.18 -24.57
CA GLY A 103 7.62 16.06 -25.50
C GLY A 103 7.73 14.69 -24.84
N THR A 104 7.50 14.59 -23.52
CA THR A 104 7.51 13.31 -22.80
C THR A 104 6.30 12.45 -23.23
N PRO A 105 6.47 11.17 -23.59
CA PRO A 105 5.34 10.31 -23.90
C PRO A 105 4.41 10.12 -22.71
N VAL A 106 3.10 10.20 -22.94
CA VAL A 106 2.04 9.91 -21.97
C VAL A 106 0.94 9.08 -22.62
N LEU A 107 0.15 8.38 -21.80
CA LEU A 107 -1.00 7.63 -22.26
C LEU A 107 -2.20 8.58 -22.44
N ALA A 108 -2.63 8.74 -23.69
CA ALA A 108 -3.76 9.59 -24.06
C ALA A 108 -5.12 8.92 -23.78
N SER A 109 -5.18 7.59 -23.93
CA SER A 109 -6.40 6.82 -23.69
C SER A 109 -6.06 5.36 -23.47
N MET A 110 -6.95 4.63 -22.80
CA MET A 110 -6.81 3.21 -22.56
C MET A 110 -8.16 2.51 -22.61
N ALA A 111 -8.18 1.27 -23.08
CA ALA A 111 -9.36 0.43 -23.08
C ALA A 111 -9.01 -1.02 -22.75
N VAL A 112 -9.91 -1.66 -22.01
CA VAL A 112 -9.89 -3.10 -21.72
C VAL A 112 -10.95 -3.78 -22.56
N LYS A 113 -10.56 -4.76 -23.36
CA LYS A 113 -11.45 -5.58 -24.19
C LYS A 113 -11.50 -7.00 -23.64
N THR A 114 -12.69 -7.54 -23.47
CA THR A 114 -12.93 -8.92 -23.02
C THR A 114 -14.31 -9.38 -23.49
N LYS A 115 -14.43 -10.66 -23.87
CA LYS A 115 -15.71 -11.27 -24.30
C LYS A 115 -16.51 -10.42 -25.32
N GLY A 116 -15.80 -9.77 -26.25
CA GLY A 116 -16.40 -8.90 -27.29
C GLY A 116 -16.84 -7.51 -26.81
N ARG A 117 -16.74 -7.19 -25.51
CA ARG A 117 -17.01 -5.87 -24.93
C ARG A 117 -15.71 -5.08 -24.79
N SER A 118 -15.83 -3.76 -24.84
CA SER A 118 -14.71 -2.82 -24.68
C SER A 118 -15.08 -1.75 -23.65
N TYR A 119 -14.26 -1.59 -22.63
CA TYR A 119 -14.45 -0.64 -21.55
C TYR A 119 -13.33 0.41 -21.58
N PRO A 120 -13.64 1.71 -21.71
CA PRO A 120 -12.62 2.75 -21.59
C PRO A 120 -12.14 2.83 -20.13
N VAL A 121 -10.83 2.81 -19.91
CA VAL A 121 -10.23 3.08 -18.59
C VAL A 121 -10.10 4.59 -18.44
N LYS A 122 -10.67 5.13 -17.36
CA LYS A 122 -10.71 6.57 -17.09
C LYS A 122 -9.60 6.93 -16.11
N PHE A 123 -8.95 8.05 -16.37
CA PHE A 123 -7.97 8.66 -15.49
C PHE A 123 -8.11 10.18 -15.61
N ASP A 124 -7.97 10.88 -14.48
CA ASP A 124 -8.16 12.34 -14.42
C ASP A 124 -6.95 13.11 -14.98
N ALA A 125 -5.75 12.56 -14.76
CA ALA A 125 -4.50 13.02 -15.34
C ALA A 125 -3.96 11.94 -16.29
N GLU A 126 -3.11 12.32 -17.23
CA GLU A 126 -2.53 11.38 -18.19
C GLU A 126 -1.34 10.64 -17.55
N PRO A 127 -1.43 9.31 -17.34
CA PRO A 127 -0.30 8.56 -16.81
C PRO A 127 0.83 8.51 -17.83
N LYS A 128 2.05 8.39 -17.35
CA LYS A 128 3.24 8.26 -18.18
C LYS A 128 3.27 6.89 -18.86
N GLU A 129 2.99 5.84 -18.09
CA GLU A 129 3.10 4.44 -18.51
C GLU A 129 2.20 3.50 -17.70
N ILE A 130 2.08 2.27 -18.18
CA ILE A 130 1.50 1.16 -17.43
C ILE A 130 2.67 0.38 -16.82
N SER A 131 2.84 0.46 -15.50
CA SER A 131 3.95 -0.19 -14.79
C SER A 131 3.79 -1.71 -14.77
N SER A 132 2.54 -2.18 -14.62
CA SER A 132 2.22 -3.61 -14.58
C SER A 132 0.73 -3.88 -14.78
N LEU A 133 0.44 -5.13 -15.18
CA LEU A 133 -0.90 -5.68 -15.36
C LEU A 133 -1.02 -7.03 -14.67
N ALA A 134 -2.16 -7.33 -14.06
CA ALA A 134 -2.43 -8.66 -13.52
C ALA A 134 -3.91 -9.03 -13.63
N LEU A 135 -4.19 -10.22 -14.16
CA LEU A 135 -5.54 -10.78 -14.25
C LEU A 135 -5.81 -11.69 -13.04
N SER A 136 -6.92 -11.46 -12.34
CA SER A 136 -7.32 -12.26 -11.17
C SER A 136 -7.50 -13.73 -11.54
N ALA A 137 -7.27 -14.66 -10.60
CA ALA A 137 -7.25 -16.10 -10.91
C ALA A 137 -8.58 -16.62 -11.47
N ASP A 138 -9.69 -15.95 -11.15
CA ASP A 138 -11.04 -16.26 -11.62
C ASP A 138 -11.48 -15.47 -12.87
N ASP A 139 -10.59 -14.69 -13.48
CA ASP A 139 -10.82 -13.85 -14.67
C ASP A 139 -11.93 -12.80 -14.51
N ARG A 140 -12.26 -12.41 -13.27
CA ARG A 140 -13.28 -11.39 -12.99
C ARG A 140 -12.71 -9.98 -12.93
N TYR A 141 -11.44 -9.81 -12.58
CA TYR A 141 -10.81 -8.51 -12.39
C TYR A 141 -9.45 -8.40 -13.09
N LEU A 142 -9.17 -7.21 -13.62
CA LEU A 142 -7.84 -6.82 -14.10
C LEU A 142 -7.31 -5.67 -13.24
N ALA A 143 -6.15 -5.87 -12.63
CA ALA A 143 -5.39 -4.81 -11.98
C ALA A 143 -4.46 -4.13 -12.99
N ILE A 144 -4.48 -2.80 -13.00
CA ILE A 144 -3.68 -1.94 -13.87
C ILE A 144 -2.93 -0.94 -12.99
N ASN A 145 -1.61 -1.10 -12.92
CA ASN A 145 -0.76 -0.16 -12.21
C ASN A 145 -0.25 0.91 -13.17
N LEU A 146 -0.52 2.17 -12.84
CA LEU A 146 -0.24 3.33 -13.68
C LEU A 146 0.75 4.25 -12.97
N PHE A 147 1.84 4.59 -13.64
CA PHE A 147 2.81 5.54 -13.11
C PHE A 147 2.54 6.97 -13.62
N TYR A 148 2.51 7.92 -12.68
CA TYR A 148 2.34 9.35 -12.92
C TYR A 148 3.58 10.10 -12.43
N SER A 149 4.19 10.93 -13.27
CA SER A 149 5.49 11.57 -12.99
C SER A 149 5.56 12.36 -11.67
N ASN A 150 4.44 12.92 -11.19
CA ASN A 150 4.41 13.77 -9.98
C ASN A 150 3.57 13.18 -8.83
N ILE A 151 3.03 11.97 -9.00
CA ILE A 151 2.12 11.34 -8.01
C ILE A 151 2.64 9.94 -7.62
N GLY A 152 3.38 9.27 -8.50
CA GLY A 152 3.79 7.88 -8.29
C GLY A 152 2.80 6.89 -8.89
N ASN A 153 2.68 5.72 -8.27
CA ASN A 153 1.86 4.62 -8.78
C ASN A 153 0.42 4.71 -8.26
N LYS A 154 -0.55 4.61 -9.17
CA LYS A 154 -1.95 4.35 -8.84
C LYS A 154 -2.40 3.01 -9.37
N LEU A 155 -3.12 2.27 -8.55
CA LEU A 155 -3.66 0.98 -8.91
C LEU A 155 -5.15 1.09 -9.22
N ILE A 156 -5.55 0.62 -10.41
CA ILE A 156 -6.95 0.54 -10.83
C ILE A 156 -7.33 -0.93 -10.98
N ALA A 157 -8.45 -1.35 -10.37
CA ALA A 157 -9.06 -2.63 -10.66
C ALA A 157 -10.28 -2.45 -11.59
N VAL A 158 -10.34 -3.24 -12.66
CA VAL A 158 -11.44 -3.24 -13.63
C VAL A 158 -12.20 -4.56 -13.52
N ASN A 159 -13.47 -4.50 -13.14
CA ASN A 159 -14.37 -5.64 -13.20
C ASN A 159 -14.69 -5.95 -14.68
N LEU A 160 -14.31 -7.13 -15.15
CA LEU A 160 -14.32 -7.52 -16.56
C LEU A 160 -15.72 -7.86 -17.09
N GLU A 161 -16.67 -8.13 -16.20
CA GLU A 161 -18.06 -8.37 -16.57
C GLU A 161 -18.84 -7.06 -16.80
N SER A 162 -18.67 -6.10 -15.89
CA SER A 162 -19.44 -4.85 -15.85
C SER A 162 -18.71 -3.64 -16.45
N GLY A 163 -17.37 -3.67 -16.51
CA GLY A 163 -16.55 -2.51 -16.83
C GLY A 163 -16.41 -1.50 -15.70
N LYS A 164 -16.93 -1.81 -14.49
CA LYS A 164 -16.76 -0.96 -13.29
C LYS A 164 -15.26 -0.85 -12.98
N GLN A 165 -14.82 0.38 -12.72
CA GLN A 165 -13.46 0.70 -12.33
C GLN A 165 -13.43 1.09 -10.85
N ILE A 166 -12.39 0.64 -10.17
CA ILE A 166 -12.12 0.94 -8.76
C ILE A 166 -10.73 1.58 -8.71
N ASP A 167 -10.66 2.83 -8.26
CA ASP A 167 -9.39 3.45 -7.85
C ASP A 167 -9.04 2.89 -6.47
N ILE A 168 -8.10 1.92 -6.44
CA ILE A 168 -7.75 1.19 -5.22
C ILE A 168 -7.16 2.13 -4.17
N ASN A 169 -6.31 3.07 -4.59
CA ASN A 169 -5.73 4.06 -3.68
C ASN A 169 -6.83 4.88 -3.00
N ALA A 170 -7.80 5.40 -3.77
CA ALA A 170 -8.90 6.20 -3.23
C ALA A 170 -9.83 5.37 -2.33
N GLU A 171 -10.10 4.12 -2.69
CA GLU A 171 -10.99 3.25 -1.92
C GLU A 171 -10.37 2.86 -0.57
N ILE A 172 -9.10 2.43 -0.57
CA ILE A 172 -8.35 2.16 0.67
C ILE A 172 -8.33 3.40 1.55
N GLY A 173 -8.00 4.57 0.99
CA GLY A 173 -8.01 5.83 1.74
C GLY A 173 -9.38 6.17 2.34
N SER A 174 -10.48 5.75 1.71
CA SER A 174 -11.83 5.91 2.27
C SER A 174 -12.11 4.91 3.40
N LEU A 175 -11.74 3.64 3.22
CA LEU A 175 -11.90 2.57 4.22
C LEU A 175 -11.04 2.81 5.46
N GLN A 176 -9.92 3.51 5.31
CA GLN A 176 -9.00 3.82 6.41
C GLN A 176 -9.34 5.07 7.21
N LYS A 177 -10.33 5.88 6.81
CA LYS A 177 -10.70 7.11 7.53
C LYS A 177 -10.98 6.87 9.02
N GLU A 178 -11.45 5.67 9.37
CA GLU A 178 -11.69 5.25 10.76
C GLU A 178 -10.39 5.10 11.59
N TYR A 179 -9.24 5.00 10.92
CA TYR A 179 -7.90 4.85 11.51
C TYR A 179 -7.05 6.14 11.45
N GLY A 180 -7.62 7.29 11.02
CA GLY A 180 -6.97 8.60 11.07
C GLY A 180 -6.09 8.97 9.87
N GLU A 181 -5.86 8.04 8.93
CA GLU A 181 -5.15 8.28 7.67
C GLU A 181 -6.15 8.40 6.53
N THR A 182 -6.01 9.43 5.68
CA THR A 182 -7.02 9.76 4.67
C THR A 182 -6.51 9.69 3.23
N VAL A 183 -5.20 9.56 3.02
CA VAL A 183 -4.59 9.59 1.70
C VAL A 183 -3.62 8.43 1.56
N VAL A 184 -3.88 7.57 0.59
CA VAL A 184 -2.95 6.54 0.12
C VAL A 184 -2.27 7.08 -1.11
N GLU A 185 -1.00 7.47 -0.98
CA GLU A 185 -0.25 8.05 -2.09
C GLU A 185 0.12 6.97 -3.11
N THR A 186 0.51 5.78 -2.64
CA THR A 186 1.00 4.71 -3.50
C THR A 186 0.59 3.32 -3.02
N VAL A 187 0.50 2.40 -3.98
CA VAL A 187 0.51 0.95 -3.74
C VAL A 187 1.89 0.45 -4.15
N HIS A 188 2.69 0.02 -3.17
CA HIS A 188 4.07 -0.40 -3.32
C HIS A 188 4.18 -1.74 -4.07
N ALA A 189 3.38 -2.71 -3.66
CA ALA A 189 3.32 -4.03 -4.26
C ALA A 189 1.88 -4.55 -4.23
N TYR A 190 1.54 -5.43 -5.17
CA TYR A 190 0.25 -6.10 -5.20
C TYR A 190 0.31 -7.44 -5.92
N ASN A 191 -0.62 -8.35 -5.62
CA ASN A 191 -0.79 -9.62 -6.31
C ASN A 191 -2.15 -10.27 -6.03
N TRP A 192 -2.72 -10.95 -7.03
CA TRP A 192 -3.99 -11.65 -6.88
C TRP A 192 -3.82 -13.00 -6.20
N ALA A 193 -4.78 -13.36 -5.34
CA ALA A 193 -4.83 -14.66 -4.70
C ALA A 193 -5.01 -15.82 -5.72
N PRO A 194 -4.48 -17.02 -5.46
CA PRO A 194 -4.60 -18.19 -6.34
C PRO A 194 -6.03 -18.67 -6.57
N GLY A 195 -6.94 -18.39 -5.63
CA GLY A 195 -8.31 -18.91 -5.63
C GLY A 195 -9.39 -17.95 -6.12
N GLY A 196 -9.05 -16.70 -6.46
CA GLY A 196 -10.08 -15.71 -6.80
C GLY A 196 -9.53 -14.32 -7.12
N HIS A 197 -10.20 -13.30 -6.58
CA HIS A 197 -9.95 -11.89 -6.85
C HIS A 197 -9.68 -11.08 -5.58
N THR A 198 -9.29 -11.72 -4.47
CA THR A 198 -8.70 -11.01 -3.35
C THR A 198 -7.30 -10.53 -3.73
N LEU A 199 -7.01 -9.27 -3.45
CA LEU A 199 -5.75 -8.62 -3.79
C LEU A 199 -4.90 -8.48 -2.53
N ALA A 200 -3.78 -9.21 -2.45
CA ALA A 200 -2.74 -8.86 -1.50
C ALA A 200 -2.04 -7.60 -2.03
N LEU A 201 -1.84 -6.62 -1.17
CA LEU A 201 -1.17 -5.39 -1.52
C LEU A 201 -0.44 -4.78 -0.33
N SER A 202 0.45 -3.84 -0.59
CA SER A 202 1.05 -2.97 0.40
C SER A 202 0.86 -1.54 -0.02
N PHE A 203 0.31 -0.69 0.85
CA PHE A 203 -0.08 0.67 0.52
C PHE A 203 0.48 1.67 1.55
N GLY A 204 0.53 2.95 1.19
CA GLY A 204 0.92 4.02 2.10
C GLY A 204 1.50 5.22 1.37
N ASP A 205 2.60 5.75 1.88
CA ASP A 205 3.37 6.85 1.30
C ASP A 205 4.79 6.39 0.92
N THR A 206 5.65 7.33 0.52
CA THR A 206 7.05 7.02 0.11
C THR A 206 7.95 6.46 1.23
N SER A 207 7.50 6.49 2.48
CA SER A 207 8.25 6.09 3.68
C SER A 207 7.48 5.14 4.60
N SER A 208 6.29 4.70 4.18
CA SER A 208 5.35 3.92 4.96
C SER A 208 4.63 2.94 4.04
N ALA A 209 4.68 1.66 4.39
CA ALA A 209 4.13 0.56 3.63
C ALA A 209 3.43 -0.41 4.57
N ILE A 210 2.10 -0.45 4.46
CA ILE A 210 1.20 -1.28 5.28
C ILE A 210 0.67 -2.42 4.42
N PRO A 211 0.97 -3.68 4.76
CA PRO A 211 0.39 -4.84 4.11
C PRO A 211 -1.10 -5.00 4.41
N ALA A 212 -1.87 -5.34 3.38
CA ALA A 212 -3.29 -5.65 3.51
C ALA A 212 -3.78 -6.59 2.42
N LEU A 213 -4.99 -7.11 2.66
CA LEU A 213 -5.82 -7.78 1.68
C LEU A 213 -7.00 -6.87 1.35
N TYR A 214 -7.26 -6.69 0.06
CA TYR A 214 -8.41 -5.94 -0.43
C TYR A 214 -9.31 -6.86 -1.26
N ASP A 215 -10.60 -6.84 -0.96
CA ASP A 215 -11.61 -7.52 -1.76
C ASP A 215 -12.45 -6.51 -2.56
N PRO A 216 -12.36 -6.51 -3.91
CA PRO A 216 -13.10 -5.58 -4.76
C PRO A 216 -14.60 -5.89 -4.90
N GLU A 217 -15.06 -7.09 -4.53
CA GLU A 217 -16.47 -7.48 -4.54
C GLU A 217 -17.15 -7.08 -3.24
N GLU A 218 -16.52 -7.37 -2.10
CA GLU A 218 -17.00 -6.98 -0.77
C GLU A 218 -16.71 -5.51 -0.44
N ASN A 219 -15.79 -4.88 -1.18
CA ASN A 219 -15.25 -3.57 -0.89
C ASN A 219 -14.69 -3.46 0.54
N SER A 220 -13.89 -4.45 0.91
CA SER A 220 -13.36 -4.61 2.26
C SER A 220 -11.83 -4.57 2.24
N LEU A 221 -11.25 -4.06 3.34
CA LEU A 221 -9.81 -3.99 3.54
C LEU A 221 -9.47 -4.64 4.88
N HIS A 222 -8.58 -5.62 4.85
CA HIS A 222 -8.07 -6.30 6.03
C HIS A 222 -6.55 -6.13 6.11
N LYS A 223 -6.07 -5.34 7.09
CA LYS A 223 -4.63 -5.24 7.36
C LYS A 223 -4.10 -6.60 7.80
N VAL A 224 -2.97 -7.02 7.24
CA VAL A 224 -2.34 -8.29 7.61
C VAL A 224 -1.01 -8.05 8.28
N GLY A 225 -0.75 -8.83 9.33
CA GLY A 225 0.51 -8.77 10.05
C GLY A 225 0.54 -7.83 11.25
N GLY A 226 -0.64 -7.50 11.79
CA GLY A 226 -0.79 -6.60 12.94
C GLY A 226 -0.49 -5.15 12.59
N ASP A 227 0.11 -4.42 13.54
CA ASP A 227 0.44 -3.00 13.42
C ASP A 227 1.82 -2.73 12.80
N LYS A 228 2.41 -3.74 12.12
CA LYS A 228 3.71 -3.56 11.48
C LYS A 228 3.59 -2.61 10.28
N ASN A 229 4.48 -1.62 10.27
CA ASN A 229 4.68 -0.71 9.17
C ASN A 229 6.12 -0.86 8.66
N TYR A 230 6.29 -0.89 7.35
CA TYR A 230 7.59 -1.02 6.69
C TYR A 230 7.93 0.29 5.96
N ILE A 231 9.19 0.45 5.57
CA ILE A 231 9.61 1.64 4.80
C ILE A 231 9.07 1.54 3.37
N THR A 232 9.31 0.41 2.73
CA THR A 232 8.78 0.07 1.40
C THR A 232 8.48 -1.43 1.31
N THR A 233 7.71 -1.83 0.29
CA THR A 233 7.45 -3.25 0.00
C THR A 233 7.71 -3.54 -1.47
N ALA A 234 8.66 -4.42 -1.76
CA ALA A 234 9.03 -4.79 -3.12
C ALA A 234 8.07 -5.83 -3.73
N TYR A 235 7.58 -6.77 -2.92
CA TYR A 235 6.73 -7.87 -3.39
C TYR A 235 5.63 -8.24 -2.40
N ALA A 236 4.49 -8.66 -2.95
CA ALA A 236 3.45 -9.40 -2.25
C ALA A 236 3.28 -10.76 -2.95
N LEU A 237 3.55 -11.85 -2.23
CA LEU A 237 3.73 -13.18 -2.79
C LEU A 237 2.74 -14.15 -2.14
N TRP A 238 1.73 -14.57 -2.90
CA TRP A 238 0.81 -15.59 -2.43
C TRP A 238 1.49 -16.96 -2.42
N HIS A 239 1.26 -17.72 -1.37
CA HIS A 239 1.44 -19.17 -1.41
C HIS A 239 0.34 -19.81 -2.24
N LYS A 240 0.61 -20.98 -2.81
CA LYS A 240 -0.35 -21.73 -3.64
C LYS A 240 -1.63 -22.12 -2.92
N ASP A 241 -1.60 -22.24 -1.59
CA ASP A 241 -2.76 -22.59 -0.78
C ASP A 241 -3.71 -21.40 -0.53
N GLY A 242 -3.25 -20.17 -0.77
CA GLY A 242 -4.03 -18.96 -0.53
C GLY A 242 -4.21 -18.57 0.95
N ASN A 243 -3.52 -19.23 1.89
CA ASN A 243 -3.63 -18.91 3.33
C ASN A 243 -2.45 -18.06 3.82
N ILE A 244 -1.35 -18.05 3.07
CA ILE A 244 -0.13 -17.33 3.39
C ILE A 244 0.16 -16.29 2.30
N VAL A 245 0.55 -15.10 2.74
CA VAL A 245 1.18 -14.09 1.89
C VAL A 245 2.52 -13.74 2.48
N ASP A 246 3.59 -13.89 1.69
CA ASP A 246 4.90 -13.36 2.04
C ASP A 246 5.04 -11.95 1.45
N TYR A 247 5.44 -10.98 2.27
CA TYR A 247 5.78 -9.64 1.84
C TYR A 247 7.29 -9.47 1.93
N ILE A 248 7.92 -9.03 0.85
CA ILE A 248 9.33 -8.66 0.87
C ILE A 248 9.39 -7.15 1.07
N SER A 249 9.77 -6.73 2.27
CA SER A 249 9.68 -5.34 2.71
C SER A 249 10.99 -4.86 3.29
N GLU A 250 11.25 -3.57 3.09
CA GLU A 250 12.42 -2.89 3.64
C GLU A 250 12.15 -2.51 5.09
N GLN A 251 12.89 -3.14 6.00
CA GLN A 251 12.94 -2.81 7.43
C GLN A 251 14.04 -3.68 8.08
N PRO A 252 15.11 -3.08 8.63
CA PRO A 252 15.43 -1.64 8.68
C PRO A 252 15.78 -1.04 7.31
N SER A 253 16.11 0.25 7.27
CA SER A 253 16.54 0.95 6.04
C SER A 253 17.67 0.20 5.34
N ASP A 254 17.61 0.13 4.01
CA ASP A 254 18.57 -0.57 3.15
C ASP A 254 18.64 -2.10 3.33
N GLU A 255 17.72 -2.70 4.08
CA GLU A 255 17.66 -4.15 4.32
C GLU A 255 16.26 -4.69 3.98
N TYR A 256 16.20 -5.58 2.99
CA TYR A 256 14.95 -6.28 2.66
C TYR A 256 14.84 -7.57 3.47
N HIS A 257 13.64 -7.82 3.97
CA HIS A 257 13.31 -9.04 4.70
C HIS A 257 12.06 -9.68 4.11
N LEU A 258 12.00 -11.01 4.18
CA LEU A 258 10.83 -11.78 3.82
C LEU A 258 9.96 -12.00 5.06
N TYR A 259 8.80 -11.35 5.07
CA TYR A 259 7.83 -11.42 6.15
C TYR A 259 6.66 -12.31 5.76
N ARG A 260 6.47 -13.41 6.50
CA ARG A 260 5.37 -14.35 6.27
C ARG A 260 4.15 -13.97 7.08
N CYS A 261 3.05 -13.66 6.39
CA CYS A 261 1.76 -13.35 6.99
C CYS A 261 0.81 -14.55 6.85
N ASP A 262 0.36 -15.09 7.99
CA ASP A 262 -0.75 -16.03 8.06
C ASP A 262 -2.06 -15.22 8.06
N VAL A 263 -2.87 -15.41 7.01
CA VAL A 263 -4.08 -14.62 6.77
C VAL A 263 -5.15 -14.89 7.83
N GLU A 264 -5.37 -16.15 8.19
CA GLU A 264 -6.41 -16.54 9.15
C GLU A 264 -6.02 -16.12 10.57
N LYS A 265 -4.75 -16.34 10.96
CA LYS A 265 -4.28 -16.00 12.30
C LYS A 265 -3.93 -14.53 12.47
N ASN A 266 -3.79 -13.80 11.36
CA ASN A 266 -3.32 -12.41 11.32
C ASN A 266 -1.97 -12.21 12.06
N THR A 267 -1.02 -13.11 11.82
CA THR A 267 0.32 -13.08 12.44
C THR A 267 1.41 -12.93 11.39
N THR A 268 2.47 -12.19 11.72
CA THR A 268 3.67 -12.07 10.87
C THR A 268 4.90 -12.67 11.53
N THR A 269 5.65 -13.45 10.75
CA THR A 269 6.98 -13.96 11.12
C THR A 269 8.03 -13.39 10.16
N ASP A 270 9.15 -12.91 10.68
CA ASP A 270 10.33 -12.59 9.88
C ASP A 270 11.07 -13.90 9.55
N ILE A 271 11.21 -14.22 8.26
CA ILE A 271 11.74 -15.51 7.80
C ILE A 271 13.23 -15.41 7.54
N THR A 272 13.65 -14.42 6.76
CA THR A 272 15.04 -14.23 6.36
C THR A 272 15.28 -12.84 5.77
N ALA A 273 16.50 -12.34 5.93
CA ALA A 273 16.98 -11.17 5.20
C ALA A 273 17.30 -11.55 3.75
N LEU A 274 17.16 -10.59 2.85
CA LEU A 274 17.38 -10.70 1.41
C LEU A 274 18.26 -9.56 0.92
N SER A 275 19.25 -9.88 0.10
CA SER A 275 20.01 -8.87 -0.65
C SER A 275 19.19 -8.32 -1.82
N ALA A 276 19.62 -7.19 -2.39
CA ALA A 276 18.99 -6.64 -3.59
C ALA A 276 19.09 -7.61 -4.79
N GLU A 277 20.16 -8.41 -4.86
CA GLU A 277 20.36 -9.43 -5.88
C GLU A 277 19.36 -10.59 -5.75
N ASP A 278 19.02 -10.98 -4.51
CA ASP A 278 18.06 -12.06 -4.22
C ASP A 278 16.65 -11.70 -4.71
N LEU A 279 16.31 -10.42 -4.79
CA LEU A 279 14.98 -9.94 -5.20
C LEU A 279 14.59 -10.39 -6.62
N SER A 280 15.57 -10.67 -7.48
CA SER A 280 15.32 -11.03 -8.89
C SER A 280 14.60 -12.37 -9.05
N VAL A 281 14.79 -13.32 -8.13
CA VAL A 281 14.17 -14.66 -8.21
C VAL A 281 12.65 -14.62 -8.00
N PHE A 282 12.13 -13.52 -7.43
CA PHE A 282 10.71 -13.35 -7.14
C PHE A 282 9.90 -12.70 -8.28
N VAL A 283 10.58 -12.18 -9.30
CA VAL A 283 9.93 -11.52 -10.47
C VAL A 283 8.83 -12.40 -11.11
N PRO A 284 9.03 -13.72 -11.34
CA PRO A 284 8.01 -14.58 -11.95
C PRO A 284 6.71 -14.73 -11.16
N TYR A 285 6.71 -14.34 -9.88
CA TYR A 285 5.55 -14.43 -8.98
C TYR A 285 4.86 -13.08 -8.80
N SER A 286 5.31 -12.03 -9.48
CA SER A 286 4.75 -10.68 -9.41
C SER A 286 3.88 -10.36 -10.64
N PRO A 287 3.04 -9.30 -10.58
CA PRO A 287 2.31 -8.80 -11.74
C PRO A 287 3.20 -8.62 -12.98
N SER A 288 2.64 -8.86 -14.17
CA SER A 288 3.38 -8.74 -15.44
C SER A 288 3.86 -7.30 -15.63
N ARG A 289 5.17 -7.08 -15.46
CA ARG A 289 5.82 -5.80 -15.71
C ARG A 289 5.96 -5.59 -17.22
N LEU A 290 5.76 -4.35 -17.64
CA LEU A 290 5.95 -3.94 -19.03
C LEU A 290 7.26 -3.13 -19.08
N GLN A 291 8.38 -3.83 -19.22
CA GLN A 291 9.73 -3.26 -19.37
C GLN A 291 10.48 -3.96 -20.48
#